data_AF-H0UQA4-F1
#
_entry.id   AF-H0UQA4-F1
#
_cell.length_a   1.000
_cell.length_b   1.000
_cell.length_c   1.000
_cell.angle_alpha   90.00
_cell.angle_beta   90.00
_cell.angle_gamma   90.00
#
_symmetry.space_group_name_H-M   'P 1'
#
loop_
_entity.id
_entity.type
_entity.pdbx_description
1 polymer ?
#
loop_
_entity_poly.entity_id
_entity_poly.type
_entity_poly.pdbx_seq_one_letter_code
_entity_poly.pdbx_strand_id
1 'polypeptide(L)'
;MRLGVRFCAGVLRSRLKAVRAEVPGVRENRDVEALHRMRVASRRARVALWLFGPLLDLPDEKSSGLKGLTGELGRARDLDVQGEWLKSFAEEVGEPYAPGVKRFLLRINQRRLKEQKRVLHVMDWLEGSSGLCLLEDPLEEMMLSPDRDCGVPGRLAFGVSVMARRVVELGAYLPGDSPDMHHRMRIRVKVLRYGLEICSSALGEEAVSPLLEPLKALQRELGREHDGLVWASLAERYLEKERKLTLEYFGHTRPLGRLAKGFLKVKEDRLEDSARGLEAARRLYGGLLSEGFFDRLLSLCGFNGGGGSVKDLDFVLDWAMKALPDGVEREHPVSVRRLALKIFDDLSELHRLGRKSRLALELASLLHDVGLSRGEAGHHKSSYEMIMGMDLPLAGKGPLVAAAARYHRKALPSKDHREFRRLSKKDRRRLVWIAGILRLADALDADRKGAERKVRCSALKDRVVMAVAKPVSPTVMMAMERKKDLFVLASGRSLIVRWV
;
A
#
# COMPACT_ATOMS: atom_id res chain seq x y z
N MET A 1 30.22 6.95 2.38
CA MET A 1 29.34 7.19 3.55
C MET A 1 28.81 5.82 4.00
N ARG A 2 29.01 5.41 5.26
CA ARG A 2 28.39 4.17 5.75
C ARG A 2 26.89 4.45 5.91
N LEU A 3 26.07 3.75 5.14
CA LEU A 3 24.61 3.85 5.20
C LEU A 3 24.12 2.85 6.26
N GLY A 4 24.42 3.14 7.53
CA GLY A 4 24.05 2.32 8.69
C GLY A 4 22.84 2.87 9.44
N VAL A 5 22.63 2.36 10.65
CA VAL A 5 21.56 2.77 11.56
C VAL A 5 21.54 4.28 11.80
N ARG A 6 22.71 4.94 11.93
CA ARG A 6 22.78 6.39 12.15
C ARG A 6 22.23 7.19 10.98
N PHE A 7 22.44 6.73 9.74
CA PHE A 7 21.89 7.39 8.57
C PHE A 7 20.37 7.35 8.58
N CYS A 8 19.80 6.15 8.76
CA CYS A 8 18.36 5.94 8.84
C CYS A 8 17.71 6.77 9.95
N ALA A 9 18.31 6.74 11.15
CA ALA A 9 17.83 7.50 12.30
C ALA A 9 17.93 9.02 12.04
N GLY A 10 19.06 9.49 11.51
CA GLY A 10 19.29 10.90 11.20
C GLY A 10 18.30 11.46 10.17
N VAL A 11 17.98 10.69 9.12
CA VAL A 11 16.98 11.11 8.13
C VAL A 11 15.59 11.23 8.76
N LEU A 12 15.13 10.21 9.50
CA LEU A 12 13.81 10.25 10.13
C LEU A 12 13.72 11.38 11.17
N ARG A 13 14.73 11.53 12.02
CA ARG A 13 14.85 12.59 13.02
C ARG A 13 14.77 13.98 12.41
N SER A 14 15.51 14.23 11.32
CA SER A 14 15.46 15.52 10.60
C SER A 14 14.04 15.85 10.13
N ARG A 15 13.27 14.86 9.67
CA ARG A 15 11.89 15.06 9.22
C ARG A 15 10.93 15.32 10.37
N LEU A 16 11.10 14.67 11.53
CA LEU A 16 10.29 14.95 12.72
C LEU A 16 10.57 16.36 13.27
N LYS A 17 11.85 16.77 13.31
CA LYS A 17 12.23 18.14 13.68
C LYS A 17 11.61 19.19 12.76
N ALA A 18 11.59 18.94 11.45
CA ALA A 18 10.94 19.84 10.49
C ALA A 18 9.42 19.96 10.70
N VAL A 19 8.76 18.93 11.23
CA VAL A 19 7.35 19.02 11.63
C VAL A 19 7.20 19.92 12.86
N ARG A 20 8.01 19.71 13.90
CA ARG A 20 7.95 20.50 15.14
C ARG A 20 8.24 21.98 14.92
N ALA A 21 9.19 22.31 14.02
CA ALA A 21 9.59 23.68 13.74
C ALA A 21 8.42 24.57 13.27
N GLU A 22 7.39 24.00 12.66
CA GLU A 22 6.23 24.75 12.14
C GLU A 22 5.10 24.91 13.18
N VAL A 23 5.19 24.25 14.35
CA VAL A 23 4.12 24.30 15.39
C VAL A 23 3.77 25.73 15.81
N PRO A 24 4.74 26.62 16.14
CA PRO A 24 4.41 28.00 16.52
C PRO A 24 3.68 28.75 15.41
N GLY A 25 4.15 28.61 14.15
CA GLY A 25 3.54 29.25 12.99
C GLY A 25 2.11 28.78 12.72
N VAL A 26 1.84 27.49 12.89
CA VAL A 26 0.49 26.92 12.72
C VAL A 26 -0.46 27.35 13.85
N ARG A 27 0.04 27.49 15.08
CA ARG A 27 -0.75 28.00 16.21
C ARG A 27 -1.14 29.46 16.04
N GLU A 28 -0.17 30.31 15.73
CA GLU A 28 -0.40 31.75 15.53
C GLU A 28 -1.34 31.99 14.34
N ASN A 29 -1.34 31.09 13.35
CA ASN A 29 -2.19 31.13 12.16
C ASN A 29 -2.10 32.48 11.42
N ARG A 30 -0.93 33.14 11.49
CA ARG A 30 -0.60 34.39 10.80
C ARG A 30 -0.14 34.14 9.36
N ASP A 31 0.51 33.00 9.12
CA ASP A 31 0.98 32.55 7.81
C ASP A 31 0.28 31.23 7.43
N VAL A 32 -0.54 31.26 6.38
CA VAL A 32 -1.25 30.07 5.86
C VAL A 32 -0.25 29.04 5.29
N GLU A 33 0.97 29.46 4.95
CA GLU A 33 2.03 28.59 4.44
C GLU A 33 2.71 27.75 5.54
N ALA A 34 2.69 28.18 6.81
CA ALA A 34 3.17 27.35 7.91
C ALA A 34 2.45 25.99 7.97
N LEU A 35 1.13 26.01 7.80
CA LEU A 35 0.31 24.80 7.75
C LEU A 35 0.65 23.93 6.53
N HIS A 36 0.95 24.56 5.39
CA HIS A 36 1.41 23.84 4.19
C HIS A 36 2.76 23.15 4.42
N ARG A 37 3.77 23.88 4.90
CA ARG A 37 5.11 23.38 5.17
C ARG A 37 5.07 22.23 6.17
N MET A 38 4.31 22.38 7.27
CA MET A 38 4.11 21.31 8.25
C MET A 38 3.45 20.06 7.66
N ARG A 39 2.43 20.24 6.81
CA ARG A 39 1.77 19.12 6.11
C ARG A 39 2.76 18.39 5.20
N VAL A 40 3.62 19.11 4.47
CA VAL A 40 4.65 18.52 3.61
C VAL A 40 5.68 17.76 4.45
N ALA A 41 6.17 18.36 5.53
CA ALA A 41 7.11 17.74 6.45
C ALA A 41 6.55 16.44 7.06
N SER A 42 5.30 16.45 7.53
CA SER A 42 4.67 15.26 8.13
C SER A 42 4.49 14.12 7.12
N ARG A 43 4.13 14.42 5.88
CA ARG A 43 4.06 13.40 4.81
C ARG A 43 5.41 12.77 4.53
N ARG A 44 6.47 13.57 4.45
CA ARG A 44 7.84 13.08 4.24
C ARG A 44 8.30 12.23 5.42
N ALA A 45 8.02 12.66 6.66
CA ALA A 45 8.29 11.89 7.86
C ALA A 45 7.59 10.53 7.84
N ARG A 46 6.33 10.45 7.36
CA ARG A 46 5.62 9.17 7.22
C ARG A 46 6.28 8.21 6.23
N VAL A 47 6.78 8.73 5.11
CA VAL A 47 7.46 7.90 4.11
C VAL A 47 8.81 7.42 4.67
N ALA A 48 9.54 8.30 5.36
CA ALA A 48 10.78 7.94 6.03
C ALA A 48 10.54 6.90 7.13
N LEU A 49 9.49 7.03 7.93
CA LEU A 49 9.12 6.04 8.95
C LEU A 49 8.74 4.71 8.32
N TRP A 50 8.02 4.71 7.19
CA TRP A 50 7.70 3.47 6.48
C TRP A 50 8.95 2.78 5.88
N LEU A 51 9.92 3.56 5.41
CA LEU A 51 11.18 3.03 4.87
C LEU A 51 12.15 2.54 5.96
N PHE A 52 12.32 3.32 7.02
CA PHE A 52 13.38 3.13 8.01
C PHE A 52 12.90 2.56 9.34
N GLY A 53 11.62 2.73 9.71
CA GLY A 53 11.07 2.20 10.96
C GLY A 53 11.37 0.72 11.19
N PRO A 54 11.16 -0.16 10.19
CA PRO A 54 11.49 -1.58 10.31
C PRO A 54 13.00 -1.92 10.34
N LEU A 55 13.87 -0.96 10.04
CA LEU A 55 15.33 -1.10 10.15
C LEU A 55 15.87 -0.57 11.48
N LEU A 56 15.07 0.25 12.16
CA LEU A 56 15.37 0.89 13.41
C LEU A 56 14.61 0.23 14.58
N ASP A 57 13.86 -0.84 14.31
CA ASP A 57 12.99 -1.52 15.28
C ASP A 57 12.05 -0.56 16.03
N LEU A 58 11.56 0.47 15.33
CA LEU A 58 10.61 1.43 15.91
C LEU A 58 9.21 0.81 16.03
N PRO A 59 8.47 1.04 17.13
CA PRO A 59 7.17 0.42 17.37
C PRO A 59 6.10 0.87 16.36
N ASP A 60 5.36 -0.11 15.81
CA ASP A 60 4.34 0.10 14.76
C ASP A 60 3.14 0.96 15.22
N GLU A 61 2.78 0.88 16.50
CA GLU A 61 1.58 1.48 17.09
C GLU A 61 1.54 3.02 16.98
N LYS A 62 2.67 3.67 16.70
CA LYS A 62 2.81 5.14 16.68
C LYS A 62 2.95 5.74 15.27
N SER A 63 2.95 4.90 14.24
CA SER A 63 2.67 5.32 12.85
C SER A 63 1.26 5.93 12.73
N SER A 64 0.35 5.55 13.63
CA SER A 64 -1.02 6.03 13.76
C SER A 64 -1.08 7.53 14.11
N GLY A 65 -0.25 8.00 15.04
CA GLY A 65 -0.20 9.41 15.48
C GLY A 65 0.24 10.34 14.35
N LEU A 66 1.35 9.99 13.66
CA LEU A 66 1.83 10.77 12.52
C LEU A 66 0.86 10.72 11.33
N LYS A 67 0.17 9.59 11.13
CA LYS A 67 -0.92 9.47 10.13
C LYS A 67 -2.12 10.35 10.50
N GLY A 68 -2.50 10.39 11.77
CA GLY A 68 -3.53 11.27 12.33
C GLY A 68 -3.19 12.73 12.08
N LEU A 69 -2.01 13.17 12.52
CA LEU A 69 -1.46 14.52 12.29
C LEU A 69 -1.58 14.93 10.82
N THR A 70 -1.02 14.14 9.89
CA THR A 70 -1.09 14.46 8.45
C THR A 70 -2.53 14.55 7.94
N GLY A 71 -3.44 13.74 8.49
CA GLY A 71 -4.85 13.74 8.13
C GLY A 71 -5.60 14.99 8.59
N GLU A 72 -5.36 15.44 9.82
CA GLU A 72 -5.93 16.67 10.38
C GLU A 72 -5.41 17.91 9.65
N LEU A 73 -4.09 18.03 9.49
CA LEU A 73 -3.46 19.11 8.71
C LEU A 73 -3.93 19.12 7.25
N GLY A 74 -4.15 17.94 6.68
CA GLY A 74 -4.69 17.78 5.33
C GLY A 74 -6.06 18.42 5.17
N ARG A 75 -6.99 18.13 6.08
CA ARG A 75 -8.34 18.68 6.01
C ARG A 75 -8.37 20.19 6.15
N ALA A 76 -7.56 20.76 7.03
CA ALA A 76 -7.44 22.21 7.17
C ALA A 76 -6.87 22.86 5.90
N ARG A 77 -5.72 22.38 5.40
CA ARG A 77 -5.09 22.96 4.20
C ARG A 77 -5.97 22.87 2.97
N ASP A 78 -6.65 21.74 2.79
CA ASP A 78 -7.49 21.54 1.62
C ASP A 78 -8.64 22.56 1.60
N LEU A 79 -9.14 23.00 2.77
CA LEU A 79 -10.13 24.08 2.88
C LEU A 79 -9.51 25.46 2.62
N ASP A 80 -8.28 25.72 3.07
CA ASP A 80 -7.59 26.99 2.80
C ASP A 80 -7.40 27.17 1.28
N VAL A 81 -6.91 26.15 0.60
CA VAL A 81 -6.72 26.14 -0.87
C VAL A 81 -8.04 26.28 -1.61
N GLN A 82 -9.10 25.60 -1.14
CA GLN A 82 -10.44 25.75 -1.71
C GLN A 82 -11.00 27.15 -1.53
N GLY A 83 -10.81 27.74 -0.35
CA GLY A 83 -11.31 29.08 -0.04
C GLY A 83 -10.62 30.15 -0.88
N GLU A 84 -9.29 30.09 -0.98
CA GLU A 84 -8.51 30.99 -1.83
C GLU A 84 -8.93 30.87 -3.31
N TRP A 85 -9.03 29.65 -3.83
CA TRP A 85 -9.46 29.44 -5.21
C TRP A 85 -10.88 29.94 -5.46
N LEU A 86 -11.85 29.63 -4.56
CA LEU A 86 -13.24 30.09 -4.70
C LEU A 86 -13.35 31.61 -4.65
N LYS A 87 -12.48 32.28 -3.88
CA LYS A 87 -12.44 33.75 -3.82
C LYS A 87 -12.04 34.32 -5.18
N SER A 88 -10.91 33.89 -5.73
CA SER A 88 -10.45 34.34 -7.05
C SER A 88 -11.45 33.96 -8.15
N PHE A 89 -12.00 32.75 -8.11
CA PHE A 89 -12.99 32.29 -9.09
C PHE A 89 -14.28 33.12 -9.05
N ALA A 90 -14.73 33.54 -7.86
CA ALA A 90 -15.91 34.40 -7.74
C ALA A 90 -15.72 35.79 -8.35
N GLU A 91 -14.49 36.31 -8.33
CA GLU A 91 -14.11 37.57 -8.98
C GLU A 91 -14.05 37.41 -10.50
N GLU A 92 -13.49 36.28 -10.97
CA GLU A 92 -13.37 35.95 -12.39
C GLU A 92 -14.73 35.75 -13.09
N VAL A 93 -15.63 34.94 -12.52
CA VAL A 93 -16.89 34.58 -13.22
C VAL A 93 -17.97 35.65 -13.19
N GLY A 94 -17.90 36.62 -12.26
CA GLY A 94 -18.87 37.70 -12.14
C GLY A 94 -20.34 37.24 -11.99
N GLU A 95 -21.28 38.14 -12.27
CA GLU A 95 -22.72 37.79 -12.32
C GLU A 95 -23.03 37.01 -13.62
N PRO A 96 -23.97 36.05 -13.60
CA PRO A 96 -24.89 35.69 -12.51
C PRO A 96 -24.36 34.61 -11.53
N TYR A 97 -23.08 34.24 -11.62
CA TYR A 97 -22.52 33.07 -10.92
C TYR A 97 -21.94 33.41 -9.54
N ALA A 98 -21.33 34.59 -9.39
CA ALA A 98 -20.63 35.03 -8.19
C ALA A 98 -21.42 34.88 -6.87
N PRO A 99 -22.75 35.14 -6.81
CA PRO A 99 -23.52 34.93 -5.57
C PRO A 99 -23.47 33.48 -5.07
N GLY A 100 -23.58 32.51 -5.98
CA GLY A 100 -23.49 31.08 -5.66
C GLY A 100 -22.08 30.66 -5.23
N VAL A 101 -21.04 31.16 -5.91
CA VAL A 101 -19.64 30.88 -5.58
C VAL A 101 -19.30 31.46 -4.19
N LYS A 102 -19.70 32.71 -3.90
CA LYS A 102 -19.54 33.34 -2.58
C LYS A 102 -20.28 32.58 -1.49
N ARG A 103 -21.46 32.02 -1.78
CA ARG A 103 -22.16 31.15 -0.84
C ARG A 103 -21.40 29.85 -0.58
N PHE A 104 -20.78 29.26 -1.60
CA PHE A 104 -19.93 28.08 -1.41
C PHE A 104 -18.69 28.42 -0.58
N LEU A 105 -18.01 29.53 -0.88
CA LEU A 105 -16.87 30.05 -0.12
C LEU A 105 -17.23 30.22 1.37
N LEU A 106 -18.40 30.79 1.68
CA LEU A 106 -18.88 30.90 3.06
C LEU A 106 -18.94 29.54 3.77
N ARG A 107 -19.40 28.49 3.09
CA ARG A 107 -19.45 27.13 3.66
C ARG A 107 -18.08 26.52 3.88
N ILE A 108 -17.13 26.79 2.99
CA ILE A 108 -15.73 26.38 3.16
C ILE A 108 -15.12 27.08 4.38
N ASN A 109 -15.28 28.40 4.49
CA ASN A 109 -14.77 29.19 5.61
C ASN A 109 -15.36 28.75 6.96
N GLN A 110 -16.68 28.51 7.02
CA GLN A 110 -17.35 27.99 8.22
C GLN A 110 -16.79 26.62 8.63
N ARG A 111 -16.48 25.76 7.66
CA ARG A 111 -15.88 24.45 7.94
C ARG A 111 -14.43 24.61 8.41
N ARG A 112 -13.66 25.51 7.79
CA ARG A 112 -12.27 25.77 8.17
C ARG A 112 -12.15 26.25 9.62
N LEU A 113 -13.06 27.11 10.07
CA LEU A 113 -13.16 27.53 11.46
C LEU A 113 -13.43 26.36 12.42
N LYS A 114 -14.29 25.41 12.02
CA LYS A 114 -14.55 24.19 12.83
C LYS A 114 -13.33 23.27 12.89
N GLU A 115 -12.62 23.10 11.78
CA GLU A 115 -11.40 22.27 11.73
C GLU A 115 -10.23 22.92 12.51
N GLN A 116 -10.21 24.25 12.71
CA GLN A 116 -9.17 24.92 13.49
C GLN A 116 -9.05 24.34 14.90
N LYS A 117 -10.17 23.96 15.54
CA LYS A 117 -10.15 23.32 16.86
C LYS A 117 -9.37 22.01 16.86
N ARG A 118 -9.49 21.22 15.79
CA ARG A 118 -8.74 19.97 15.63
C ARG A 118 -7.26 20.22 15.36
N VAL A 119 -6.95 21.24 14.55
CA VAL A 119 -5.56 21.66 14.32
C VAL A 119 -4.88 22.02 15.64
N LEU A 120 -5.53 22.85 16.46
CA LEU A 120 -4.99 23.24 17.78
C LEU A 120 -4.80 22.05 18.70
N HIS A 121 -5.77 21.13 18.78
CA HIS A 121 -5.64 19.90 19.57
C HIS A 121 -4.43 19.05 19.15
N VAL A 122 -4.13 19.02 17.85
CA VAL A 122 -2.96 18.31 17.34
C VAL A 122 -1.66 19.06 17.68
N MET A 123 -1.68 20.39 17.75
CA MET A 123 -0.53 21.17 18.23
C MET A 123 -0.27 20.90 19.71
N ASP A 124 -1.33 20.88 20.54
CA ASP A 124 -1.24 20.52 21.96
C ASP A 124 -0.62 19.12 22.13
N TRP A 125 -1.08 18.14 21.33
CA TRP A 125 -0.54 16.78 21.33
C TRP A 125 0.95 16.73 20.93
N LEU A 126 1.37 17.53 19.95
CA LEU A 126 2.77 17.60 19.54
C LEU A 126 3.67 18.21 20.62
N GLU A 127 3.19 19.25 21.31
CA GLU A 127 3.94 19.93 22.38
C GLU A 127 3.99 19.10 23.68
N GLY A 128 3.02 18.23 23.89
CA GLY A 128 2.97 17.33 25.05
C GLY A 128 3.93 16.14 25.00
N SER A 129 4.14 15.51 26.16
CA SER A 129 5.04 14.35 26.36
C SER A 129 4.60 13.07 25.63
N SER A 130 3.34 12.98 25.20
CA SER A 130 2.75 11.84 24.47
C SER A 130 2.76 12.03 22.94
N GLY A 131 3.41 13.10 22.45
CA GLY A 131 3.52 13.48 21.05
C GLY A 131 4.48 12.61 20.23
N LEU A 132 5.39 13.26 19.49
CA LEU A 132 6.42 12.57 18.72
C LEU A 132 7.63 12.10 19.54
N CYS A 133 7.70 12.43 20.84
CA CYS A 133 8.82 12.08 21.72
C CYS A 133 9.14 10.58 21.69
N LEU A 134 8.10 9.74 21.65
CA LEU A 134 8.24 8.28 21.60
C LEU A 134 8.89 7.75 20.30
N LEU A 135 8.96 8.57 19.25
CA LEU A 135 9.76 8.30 18.06
C LEU A 135 11.11 9.02 18.12
N GLU A 136 11.17 10.21 18.73
CA GLU A 136 12.37 11.04 18.79
C GLU A 136 13.41 10.51 19.78
N ASP A 137 13.00 10.05 20.96
CA ASP A 137 13.91 9.59 22.02
C ASP A 137 14.75 8.38 21.55
N PRO A 138 14.16 7.30 20.98
CA PRO A 138 14.96 6.19 20.45
C PRO A 138 15.87 6.63 19.29
N LEU A 139 15.45 7.61 18.50
CA LEU A 139 16.27 8.13 17.40
C LEU A 139 17.49 8.90 17.93
N GLU A 140 17.34 9.69 18.98
CA GLU A 140 18.46 10.39 19.63
C GLU A 140 19.44 9.38 20.27
N GLU A 141 18.95 8.32 20.91
CA GLU A 141 19.80 7.23 21.43
C GLU A 141 20.60 6.52 20.32
N MET A 142 19.95 6.22 19.19
CA MET A 142 20.60 5.62 18.02
C MET A 142 21.64 6.53 17.40
N MET A 143 21.44 7.86 17.46
CA MET A 143 22.42 8.83 16.99
C MET A 143 23.70 8.82 17.83
N LEU A 144 23.61 8.51 19.12
CA LEU A 144 24.75 8.42 20.05
C LEU A 144 25.45 7.05 20.02
N SER A 145 24.72 6.00 19.66
CA SER A 145 25.22 4.61 19.58
C SER A 145 26.17 4.36 18.40
N PRO A 146 27.12 3.42 18.45
CA PRO A 146 27.99 3.07 17.32
C PRO A 146 27.21 2.72 16.05
N ASP A 147 27.70 3.16 14.89
CA ASP A 147 27.01 2.91 13.61
C ASP A 147 27.11 1.42 13.22
N ARG A 148 25.96 0.81 12.92
CA ARG A 148 25.84 -0.59 12.52
C ARG A 148 25.33 -0.66 11.09
N ASP A 149 25.92 -1.54 10.29
CA ASP A 149 25.40 -1.81 8.94
C ASP A 149 24.03 -2.51 9.05
N CYS A 150 23.04 -2.00 8.32
CA CYS A 150 21.71 -2.59 8.22
C CYS A 150 21.29 -2.86 6.76
N GLY A 151 22.24 -2.85 5.83
CA GLY A 151 22.00 -3.18 4.42
C GLY A 151 21.15 -2.15 3.69
N VAL A 152 21.22 -0.88 4.11
CA VAL A 152 20.39 0.23 3.63
C VAL A 152 20.42 0.39 2.10
N PRO A 153 21.57 0.39 1.40
CA PRO A 153 21.58 0.63 -0.04
C PRO A 153 20.76 -0.42 -0.80
N GLY A 154 20.92 -1.71 -0.48
CA GLY A 154 20.19 -2.79 -1.12
C GLY A 154 18.69 -2.76 -0.82
N ARG A 155 18.31 -2.46 0.43
CA ARG A 155 16.89 -2.38 0.83
C ARG A 155 16.18 -1.16 0.23
N LEU A 156 16.86 0.00 0.19
CA LEU A 156 16.33 1.21 -0.45
C LEU A 156 16.17 1.02 -1.95
N ALA A 157 17.19 0.50 -2.62
CA ALA A 157 17.14 0.20 -4.05
C ALA A 157 16.00 -0.78 -4.38
N PHE A 158 15.83 -1.85 -3.60
CA PHE A 158 14.70 -2.77 -3.74
C PHE A 158 13.35 -2.07 -3.51
N GLY A 159 13.22 -1.31 -2.41
CA GLY A 159 11.99 -0.58 -2.08
C GLY A 159 11.55 0.40 -3.18
N VAL A 160 12.49 1.18 -3.70
CA VAL A 160 12.26 2.09 -4.83
C VAL A 160 11.88 1.31 -6.10
N SER A 161 12.54 0.18 -6.37
CA SER A 161 12.20 -0.67 -7.53
C SER A 161 10.77 -1.21 -7.46
N VAL A 162 10.30 -1.61 -6.27
CA VAL A 162 8.93 -2.07 -6.04
C VAL A 162 7.93 -0.93 -6.26
N MET A 163 8.24 0.27 -5.76
CA MET A 163 7.41 1.45 -6.00
C MET A 163 7.30 1.79 -7.49
N ALA A 164 8.43 1.76 -8.21
CA ALA A 164 8.49 2.07 -9.63
C ALA A 164 7.68 1.07 -10.47
N ARG A 165 7.84 -0.24 -10.22
CA ARG A 165 7.06 -1.28 -10.91
C ARG A 165 5.55 -1.11 -10.69
N ARG A 166 5.12 -0.70 -9.50
CA ARG A 166 3.69 -0.44 -9.21
C ARG A 166 3.14 0.75 -9.98
N VAL A 167 3.94 1.81 -10.17
CA VAL A 167 3.57 2.94 -11.03
C VAL A 167 3.40 2.47 -12.47
N VAL A 168 4.34 1.67 -12.98
CA VAL A 168 4.25 1.08 -14.34
C VAL A 168 2.99 0.23 -14.51
N GLU A 169 2.70 -0.64 -13.54
CA GLU A 169 1.53 -1.52 -13.57
C GLU A 169 0.21 -0.76 -13.54
N LEU A 170 0.11 0.28 -12.70
CA LEU A 170 -1.12 1.08 -12.61
C LEU A 170 -1.33 1.96 -13.83
N GLY A 171 -0.24 2.40 -14.48
CA GLY A 171 -0.34 3.22 -15.67
C GLY A 171 -1.04 2.54 -16.85
N ALA A 172 -1.07 1.21 -16.92
CA ALA A 172 -1.88 0.46 -17.90
C ALA A 172 -3.39 0.74 -17.77
N TYR A 173 -3.84 1.24 -16.63
CA TYR A 173 -5.24 1.58 -16.36
C TYR A 173 -5.52 3.09 -16.49
N LEU A 174 -4.49 3.91 -16.72
CA LEU A 174 -4.65 5.35 -16.94
C LEU A 174 -5.46 5.69 -18.20
N PRO A 175 -5.40 4.88 -19.29
CA PRO A 175 -6.33 5.01 -20.42
C PRO A 175 -7.77 4.56 -20.12
N GLY A 176 -8.03 3.88 -18.99
CA GLY A 176 -9.37 3.47 -18.60
C GLY A 176 -10.16 4.57 -17.88
N ASP A 177 -11.44 4.32 -17.61
CA ASP A 177 -12.35 5.29 -16.99
C ASP A 177 -12.61 5.00 -15.50
N SER A 178 -11.59 4.57 -14.76
CA SER A 178 -11.74 4.29 -13.32
C SER A 178 -11.05 5.35 -12.47
N PRO A 179 -11.79 6.35 -11.93
CA PRO A 179 -11.25 7.35 -11.01
C PRO A 179 -10.48 6.75 -9.82
N ASP A 180 -10.92 5.59 -9.33
CA ASP A 180 -10.24 4.86 -8.26
C ASP A 180 -8.82 4.42 -8.66
N MET A 181 -8.63 4.02 -9.91
CA MET A 181 -7.32 3.59 -10.42
C MET A 181 -6.40 4.78 -10.65
N HIS A 182 -6.93 5.91 -11.16
CA HIS A 182 -6.16 7.16 -11.30
C HIS A 182 -5.73 7.70 -9.94
N HIS A 183 -6.63 7.68 -8.95
CA HIS A 183 -6.30 8.07 -7.58
C HIS A 183 -5.21 7.18 -6.97
N ARG A 184 -5.28 5.86 -7.19
CA ARG A 184 -4.20 4.94 -6.76
C ARG A 184 -2.89 5.25 -7.46
N MET A 185 -2.92 5.52 -8.76
CA MET A 185 -1.73 5.92 -9.53
C MET A 185 -1.09 7.17 -8.93
N ARG A 186 -1.91 8.20 -8.65
CA ARG A 186 -1.47 9.44 -7.96
C ARG A 186 -0.76 9.14 -6.65
N ILE A 187 -1.35 8.29 -5.80
CA ILE A 187 -0.74 7.90 -4.53
C ILE A 187 0.61 7.21 -4.76
N ARG A 188 0.70 6.28 -5.71
CA ARG A 188 1.95 5.53 -5.98
C ARG A 188 3.04 6.41 -6.57
N VAL A 189 2.72 7.31 -7.50
CA VAL A 189 3.68 8.31 -8.03
C VAL A 189 4.21 9.19 -6.91
N LYS A 190 3.33 9.67 -6.02
CA LYS A 190 3.72 10.47 -4.86
C LYS A 190 4.65 9.70 -3.92
N VAL A 191 4.33 8.43 -3.62
CA VAL A 191 5.17 7.58 -2.77
C VAL A 191 6.53 7.30 -3.41
N LEU A 192 6.56 7.00 -4.71
CA LEU A 192 7.80 6.80 -5.46
C LEU A 192 8.69 8.05 -5.41
N ARG A 193 8.11 9.23 -5.68
CA ARG A 193 8.84 10.50 -5.60
C ARG A 193 9.41 10.73 -4.20
N TYR A 194 8.61 10.56 -3.15
CA TYR A 194 9.10 10.73 -1.78
C TYR A 194 10.18 9.69 -1.42
N GLY A 195 10.04 8.45 -1.89
CA GLY A 195 11.07 7.43 -1.74
C GLY A 195 12.39 7.85 -2.37
N LEU A 196 12.35 8.33 -3.62
CA LEU A 196 13.53 8.87 -4.32
C LEU A 196 14.12 10.09 -3.61
N GLU A 197 13.30 11.05 -3.17
CA GLU A 197 13.75 12.23 -2.40
C GLU A 197 14.50 11.81 -1.12
N ILE A 198 14.03 10.76 -0.45
CA ILE A 198 14.67 10.22 0.76
C ILE A 198 15.96 9.47 0.42
N CYS A 199 15.98 8.74 -0.69
CA CYS A 199 17.13 7.96 -1.13
C CYS A 199 18.18 8.81 -1.85
N SER A 200 17.90 10.08 -2.16
CA SER A 200 18.79 10.98 -2.91
C SER A 200 20.18 11.08 -2.29
N SER A 201 20.27 11.18 -0.96
CA SER A 201 21.55 11.21 -0.23
C SER A 201 22.29 9.86 -0.23
N ALA A 202 21.60 8.75 -0.46
CA ALA A 202 22.17 7.40 -0.49
C ALA A 202 22.55 6.93 -1.91
N LEU A 203 21.78 7.34 -2.92
CA LEU A 203 21.93 6.95 -4.33
C LEU A 203 22.67 8.00 -5.17
N GLY A 204 22.96 9.18 -4.60
CA GLY A 204 23.59 10.31 -5.26
C GLY A 204 22.56 11.29 -5.83
N GLU A 205 22.67 12.56 -5.44
CA GLU A 205 21.70 13.60 -5.84
C GLU A 205 21.71 13.84 -7.35
N GLU A 206 22.88 13.82 -7.98
CA GLU A 206 23.04 13.99 -9.43
C GLU A 206 22.30 12.91 -10.22
N ALA A 207 22.26 11.68 -9.71
CA ALA A 207 21.58 10.57 -10.36
C ALA A 207 20.07 10.56 -10.12
N VAL A 208 19.63 11.05 -8.95
CA VAL A 208 18.20 11.06 -8.57
C VAL A 208 17.46 12.29 -9.07
N SER A 209 18.10 13.47 -9.10
CA SER A 209 17.47 14.73 -9.48
C SER A 209 16.76 14.69 -10.85
N PRO A 210 17.35 14.15 -11.93
CA PRO A 210 16.69 14.02 -13.23
C PRO A 210 15.44 13.12 -13.20
N LEU A 211 15.33 12.22 -12.22
CA LEU A 211 14.17 11.34 -12.06
C LEU A 211 13.02 12.00 -11.29
N LEU A 212 13.30 13.03 -10.50
CA LEU A 212 12.29 13.68 -9.67
C LEU A 212 11.38 14.62 -10.46
N GLU A 213 11.92 15.40 -11.39
CA GLU A 213 11.13 16.38 -12.15
C GLU A 213 10.00 15.76 -12.97
N PRO A 214 10.23 14.69 -13.75
CA PRO A 214 9.14 14.07 -14.51
C PRO A 214 8.07 13.45 -13.60
N LEU A 215 8.47 12.90 -12.44
CA LEU A 215 7.52 12.41 -11.43
C LEU A 215 6.73 13.53 -10.75
N LYS A 216 7.34 14.71 -10.51
CA LYS A 216 6.63 15.90 -10.01
C LYS A 216 5.58 16.37 -11.02
N ALA A 217 5.95 16.44 -12.30
CA ALA A 217 5.03 16.80 -13.37
C ALA A 217 3.84 15.83 -13.45
N LEU A 218 4.11 14.52 -13.48
CA LEU A 218 3.04 13.51 -13.48
C LEU A 218 2.17 13.57 -12.22
N GLN A 219 2.77 13.76 -11.05
CA GLN A 219 2.04 13.91 -9.78
C GLN A 219 1.13 15.14 -9.79
N ARG A 220 1.57 16.24 -10.41
CA ARG A 220 0.79 17.49 -10.51
C ARG A 220 -0.46 17.27 -11.36
N GLU A 221 -0.33 16.68 -12.54
CA GLU A 221 -1.49 16.45 -13.42
C GLU A 221 -2.47 15.42 -12.86
N LEU A 222 -1.96 14.33 -12.27
CA LEU A 222 -2.80 13.37 -11.52
C LEU A 222 -3.46 14.01 -10.29
N GLY A 223 -2.81 15.02 -9.70
CA GLY A 223 -3.39 15.84 -8.63
C GLY A 223 -4.55 16.68 -9.12
N ARG A 224 -4.36 17.37 -10.24
CA ARG A 224 -5.37 18.19 -10.91
C ARG A 224 -6.63 17.38 -11.25
N GLU A 225 -6.45 16.19 -11.85
CA GLU A 225 -7.54 15.25 -12.14
C GLU A 225 -8.36 14.92 -10.89
N HIS A 226 -7.67 14.43 -9.85
CA HIS A 226 -8.30 14.00 -8.62
C HIS A 226 -8.98 15.14 -7.87
N ASP A 227 -8.29 16.28 -7.73
CA ASP A 227 -8.78 17.43 -6.98
C ASP A 227 -10.03 18.02 -7.69
N GLY A 228 -10.04 18.09 -9.02
CA GLY A 228 -11.22 18.49 -9.80
C GLY A 228 -12.45 17.61 -9.54
N LEU A 229 -12.30 16.27 -9.57
CA LEU A 229 -13.40 15.34 -9.26
C LEU A 229 -13.92 15.51 -7.82
N VAL A 230 -13.01 15.64 -6.86
CA VAL A 230 -13.37 15.82 -5.45
C VAL A 230 -14.12 17.13 -5.23
N TRP A 231 -13.68 18.21 -5.88
CA TRP A 231 -14.27 19.54 -5.72
C TRP A 231 -15.63 19.64 -6.42
N ALA A 232 -15.77 19.05 -7.60
CA ALA A 232 -17.06 18.91 -8.29
C ALA A 232 -18.10 18.18 -7.41
N SER A 233 -17.70 17.06 -6.80
CA SER A 233 -18.53 16.32 -5.84
C SER A 233 -18.84 17.11 -4.58
N LEU A 234 -17.91 17.96 -4.10
CA LEU A 234 -18.16 18.86 -2.97
C LEU A 234 -19.20 19.93 -3.33
N ALA A 235 -19.07 20.59 -4.48
CA ALA A 235 -20.00 21.61 -4.94
C ALA A 235 -21.45 21.06 -4.99
N GLU A 236 -21.63 19.86 -5.54
CA GLU A 236 -22.92 19.17 -5.58
C GLU A 236 -23.47 18.86 -4.18
N ARG A 237 -22.65 18.31 -3.28
CA ARG A 237 -23.07 18.03 -1.90
C ARG A 237 -23.45 19.28 -1.12
N TYR A 238 -22.74 20.39 -1.31
CA TYR A 238 -23.08 21.64 -0.64
C TYR A 238 -24.32 22.30 -1.25
N LEU A 239 -24.51 22.21 -2.57
CA LEU A 239 -25.74 22.66 -3.21
C LEU A 239 -26.97 21.94 -2.66
N GLU A 240 -26.89 20.62 -2.48
CA GLU A 240 -28.01 19.84 -1.89
C GLU A 240 -28.26 20.24 -0.43
N LYS A 241 -27.21 20.57 0.34
CA LYS A 241 -27.38 21.12 1.69
C LYS A 241 -28.07 22.49 1.67
N GLU A 242 -27.68 23.38 0.76
CA GLU A 242 -28.36 24.67 0.60
C GLU A 242 -29.82 24.49 0.18
N ARG A 243 -30.11 23.50 -0.67
CA ARG A 243 -31.48 23.18 -1.08
C ARG A 243 -32.36 22.77 0.10
N LYS A 244 -31.87 21.88 0.96
CA LYS A 244 -32.57 21.47 2.19
C LYS A 244 -32.81 22.64 3.13
N LEU A 245 -31.77 23.43 3.41
CA LEU A 245 -31.90 24.61 4.28
C LEU A 245 -32.87 25.67 3.73
N THR A 246 -32.87 25.88 2.41
CA THR A 246 -33.78 26.82 1.75
C THR A 246 -35.23 26.32 1.85
N LEU A 247 -35.45 25.02 1.65
CA LEU A 247 -36.77 24.41 1.80
C LEU A 247 -37.29 24.49 3.24
N GLU A 248 -36.44 24.20 4.22
CA GLU A 248 -36.78 24.28 5.65
C GLU A 248 -37.14 25.71 6.07
N TYR A 249 -36.42 26.72 5.58
CA TYR A 249 -36.64 28.11 6.00
C TYR A 249 -37.79 28.82 5.25
N PHE A 250 -37.91 28.60 3.93
CA PHE A 250 -38.87 29.32 3.08
C PHE A 250 -40.09 28.47 2.66
N GLY A 251 -40.10 27.17 2.92
CA GLY A 251 -41.13 26.25 2.42
C GLY A 251 -41.07 25.96 0.91
N HIS A 252 -40.13 26.58 0.18
CA HIS A 252 -39.93 26.37 -1.26
C HIS A 252 -38.48 26.65 -1.69
N THR A 253 -38.06 26.17 -2.87
CA THR A 253 -36.67 26.32 -3.35
C THR A 253 -36.44 27.51 -4.29
N ARG A 254 -37.41 28.42 -4.48
CA ARG A 254 -37.26 29.58 -5.40
C ARG A 254 -35.98 30.42 -5.15
N PRO A 255 -35.61 30.77 -3.89
CA PRO A 255 -34.39 31.54 -3.63
C PRO A 255 -33.09 30.83 -4.03
N LEU A 256 -33.10 29.51 -4.12
CA LEU A 256 -31.93 28.70 -4.48
C LEU A 256 -31.50 28.97 -5.93
N GLY A 257 -32.41 29.37 -6.82
CA GLY A 257 -32.12 29.52 -8.25
C GLY A 257 -30.94 30.44 -8.56
N ARG A 258 -30.79 31.54 -7.81
CA ARG A 258 -29.64 32.45 -7.96
C ARG A 258 -28.33 31.84 -7.46
N LEU A 259 -28.38 31.07 -6.38
CA LEU A 259 -27.20 30.45 -5.77
C LEU A 259 -26.75 29.21 -6.55
N ALA A 260 -27.68 28.40 -7.03
CA ALA A 260 -27.40 27.16 -7.76
C ALA A 260 -26.48 27.39 -8.96
N LYS A 261 -26.64 28.50 -9.67
CA LYS A 261 -25.80 28.86 -10.83
C LYS A 261 -24.30 28.84 -10.48
N GLY A 262 -23.90 29.43 -9.35
CA GLY A 262 -22.49 29.45 -8.96
C GLY A 262 -21.96 28.08 -8.55
N PHE A 263 -22.74 27.27 -7.83
CA PHE A 263 -22.33 25.89 -7.49
C PHE A 263 -22.16 25.02 -8.74
N LEU A 264 -23.09 25.12 -9.68
CA LEU A 264 -23.03 24.40 -10.95
C LEU A 264 -21.85 24.87 -11.80
N LYS A 265 -21.55 26.18 -11.82
CA LYS A 265 -20.40 26.72 -12.54
C LYS A 265 -19.08 26.22 -11.97
N VAL A 266 -18.95 26.14 -10.64
CA VAL A 266 -17.78 25.51 -9.99
C VAL A 266 -17.69 24.02 -10.36
N LYS A 267 -18.82 23.29 -10.34
CA LYS A 267 -18.82 21.87 -10.71
C LYS A 267 -18.34 21.66 -12.15
N GLU A 268 -18.88 22.42 -13.09
CA GLU A 268 -18.49 22.39 -14.51
C GLU A 268 -17.00 22.66 -14.69
N ASP A 269 -16.51 23.80 -14.18
CA ASP A 269 -15.12 24.20 -14.29
C ASP A 269 -14.15 23.14 -13.71
N ARG A 270 -14.48 22.58 -12.53
CA ARG A 270 -13.65 21.55 -11.89
C ARG A 270 -13.66 20.21 -12.64
N LEU A 271 -14.76 19.87 -13.31
CA LEU A 271 -14.82 18.68 -14.17
C LEU A 271 -14.00 18.87 -15.46
N GLU A 272 -14.05 20.06 -16.07
CA GLU A 272 -13.20 20.40 -17.22
C GLU A 272 -11.72 20.38 -16.83
N ASP A 273 -11.38 20.96 -15.68
CA ASP A 273 -10.01 20.98 -15.18
C ASP A 273 -9.49 19.57 -14.87
N SER A 274 -10.37 18.71 -14.35
CA SER A 274 -10.08 17.30 -14.13
C SER A 274 -9.77 16.57 -15.43
N ALA A 275 -10.59 16.78 -16.47
CA ALA A 275 -10.40 16.18 -17.79
C ALA A 275 -9.07 16.61 -18.43
N ARG A 276 -8.74 17.91 -18.36
CA ARG A 276 -7.43 18.44 -18.80
C ARG A 276 -6.27 17.80 -18.04
N GLY A 277 -6.41 17.66 -16.72
CA GLY A 277 -5.41 16.98 -15.88
C GLY A 277 -5.21 15.52 -16.28
N LEU A 278 -6.28 14.78 -16.56
CA LEU A 278 -6.21 13.38 -17.00
C LEU A 278 -5.49 13.25 -18.34
N GLU A 279 -5.84 14.09 -19.32
CA GLU A 279 -5.21 14.08 -20.65
C GLU A 279 -3.71 14.41 -20.56
N ALA A 280 -3.36 15.45 -19.79
CA ALA A 280 -1.97 15.81 -19.57
C ALA A 280 -1.19 14.70 -18.84
N ALA A 281 -1.80 14.05 -17.83
CA ALA A 281 -1.20 12.91 -17.14
C ALA A 281 -0.97 11.72 -18.07
N ARG A 282 -1.92 11.41 -18.97
CA ARG A 282 -1.80 10.35 -19.99
C ARG A 282 -0.64 10.63 -20.94
N ARG A 283 -0.55 11.85 -21.47
CA ARG A 283 0.54 12.27 -22.35
C ARG A 283 1.91 12.19 -21.67
N LEU A 284 2.03 12.74 -20.46
CA LEU A 284 3.27 12.68 -19.69
C LEU A 284 3.68 11.24 -19.41
N TYR A 285 2.75 10.42 -18.91
CA TYR A 285 3.04 9.03 -18.60
C TYR A 285 3.43 8.21 -19.84
N GLY A 286 2.76 8.45 -20.98
CA GLY A 286 3.14 7.87 -22.27
C GLY A 286 4.57 8.23 -22.68
N GLY A 287 4.94 9.51 -22.53
CA GLY A 287 6.31 9.99 -22.76
C GLY A 287 7.35 9.29 -21.88
N LEU A 288 7.07 9.17 -20.57
CA LEU A 288 7.96 8.44 -19.64
C LEU A 288 8.19 6.98 -20.06
N LEU A 289 7.15 6.32 -20.55
CA LEU A 289 7.27 4.94 -21.05
C LEU A 289 8.10 4.87 -22.33
N SER A 290 7.82 5.72 -23.32
CA SER A 290 8.55 5.71 -24.60
C SER A 290 10.02 6.06 -24.44
N GLU A 291 10.34 6.92 -23.49
CA GLU A 291 11.72 7.32 -23.20
C GLU A 291 12.47 6.28 -22.36
N GLY A 292 11.86 5.19 -21.89
CA GLY A 292 12.52 4.21 -21.02
C GLY A 292 12.85 4.76 -19.62
N PHE A 293 12.05 5.72 -19.12
CA PHE A 293 12.26 6.36 -17.81
C PHE A 293 12.32 5.33 -16.67
N PHE A 294 11.38 4.39 -16.64
CA PHE A 294 11.29 3.41 -15.57
C PHE A 294 12.42 2.37 -15.64
N ASP A 295 12.93 2.08 -16.84
CA ASP A 295 14.10 1.20 -17.00
C ASP A 295 15.35 1.87 -16.43
N ARG A 296 15.58 3.16 -16.72
CA ARG A 296 16.67 3.92 -16.10
C ARG A 296 16.57 3.95 -14.58
N LEU A 297 15.37 4.19 -14.04
CA LEU A 297 15.12 4.20 -12.60
C LEU A 297 15.44 2.84 -11.96
N LEU A 298 15.01 1.74 -12.59
CA LEU A 298 15.29 0.39 -12.12
C LEU A 298 16.80 0.04 -12.20
N SER A 299 17.49 0.45 -13.27
CA SER A 299 18.93 0.28 -13.42
C SER A 299 19.72 1.06 -12.35
N LEU A 300 19.29 2.28 -12.01
CA LEU A 300 19.89 3.08 -10.93
C LEU A 300 19.79 2.36 -9.58
N CYS A 301 18.76 1.54 -9.38
CA CYS A 301 18.59 0.70 -8.19
C CYS A 301 19.42 -0.61 -8.25
N GLY A 302 20.41 -0.73 -9.14
CA GLY A 302 21.27 -1.92 -9.24
C GLY A 302 20.60 -3.15 -9.88
N PHE A 303 19.48 -2.98 -10.57
CA PHE A 303 18.81 -4.06 -11.31
C PHE A 303 19.30 -4.13 -12.75
N ASN A 304 20.49 -4.71 -12.98
CA ASN A 304 20.83 -5.24 -14.30
C ASN A 304 20.06 -6.55 -14.50
N GLY A 305 19.45 -6.73 -15.68
CA GLY A 305 18.47 -7.78 -16.01
C GLY A 305 18.94 -9.25 -15.97
N GLY A 306 19.81 -9.66 -15.05
CA GLY A 306 20.25 -11.04 -14.87
C GLY A 306 20.41 -11.40 -13.39
N GLY A 307 19.71 -12.46 -12.96
CA GLY A 307 20.02 -13.20 -11.73
C GLY A 307 19.37 -12.68 -10.43
N GLY A 308 18.13 -13.10 -10.16
CA GLY A 308 17.62 -13.12 -8.79
C GLY A 308 18.49 -14.04 -7.95
N SER A 309 19.33 -13.46 -7.09
CA SER A 309 20.20 -14.20 -6.17
C SER A 309 19.48 -14.47 -4.85
N VAL A 310 20.04 -15.41 -4.09
CA VAL A 310 19.60 -15.87 -2.76
C VAL A 310 19.24 -14.73 -1.78
N LYS A 311 19.72 -13.49 -2.00
CA LYS A 311 19.44 -12.29 -1.17
C LYS A 311 18.01 -11.74 -1.27
N ASP A 312 17.25 -12.03 -2.33
CA ASP A 312 15.83 -11.63 -2.43
C ASP A 312 14.93 -12.45 -1.49
N LEU A 313 15.40 -13.65 -1.10
CA LEU A 313 14.62 -14.65 -0.36
C LEU A 313 14.60 -14.35 1.15
N ASP A 314 15.74 -13.97 1.71
CA ASP A 314 15.85 -13.56 3.12
C ASP A 314 15.04 -12.30 3.39
N PHE A 315 14.95 -11.39 2.42
CA PHE A 315 14.12 -10.19 2.54
C PHE A 315 12.62 -10.51 2.54
N VAL A 316 12.15 -11.40 1.67
CA VAL A 316 10.74 -11.80 1.63
C VAL A 316 10.35 -12.52 2.92
N LEU A 317 11.25 -13.32 3.46
CA LEU A 317 11.08 -13.99 4.74
C LEU A 317 11.05 -12.96 5.88
N ASP A 318 12.07 -12.09 6.01
CA ASP A 318 12.13 -10.99 7.00
C ASP A 318 10.86 -10.12 6.94
N TRP A 319 10.44 -9.72 5.75
CA TRP A 319 9.23 -8.92 5.56
C TRP A 319 7.98 -9.64 6.05
N ALA A 320 7.79 -10.91 5.67
CA ALA A 320 6.60 -11.66 6.05
C ALA A 320 6.59 -11.96 7.55
N MET A 321 7.75 -12.29 8.14
CA MET A 321 7.89 -12.54 9.57
C MET A 321 7.63 -11.28 10.41
N LYS A 322 8.01 -10.10 9.93
CA LYS A 322 7.68 -8.80 10.55
C LYS A 322 6.21 -8.41 10.36
N ALA A 323 5.58 -8.86 9.28
CA ALA A 323 4.15 -8.61 9.03
C ALA A 323 3.20 -9.49 9.86
N LEU A 324 3.73 -10.51 10.56
CA LEU A 324 2.95 -11.34 11.48
C LEU A 324 2.68 -10.58 12.79
N PRO A 325 1.41 -10.52 13.27
CA PRO A 325 1.08 -9.95 14.57
C PRO A 325 1.81 -10.64 15.71
N ASP A 326 1.98 -9.91 16.82
CA ASP A 326 2.56 -10.46 18.04
C ASP A 326 1.72 -11.61 18.60
N GLY A 327 2.41 -12.61 19.17
CA GLY A 327 1.78 -13.81 19.71
C GLY A 327 1.45 -14.90 18.68
N VAL A 328 1.66 -14.67 17.39
CA VAL A 328 1.49 -15.70 16.35
C VAL A 328 2.75 -16.58 16.24
N GLU A 329 2.55 -17.90 16.19
CA GLU A 329 3.62 -18.90 16.04
C GLU A 329 4.43 -18.67 14.74
N ARG A 330 5.76 -18.62 14.88
CA ARG A 330 6.69 -18.25 13.79
C ARG A 330 7.34 -19.45 13.10
N GLU A 331 7.48 -20.57 13.80
CA GLU A 331 8.18 -21.76 13.27
C GLU A 331 7.33 -22.54 12.26
N HIS A 332 6.03 -22.67 12.53
CA HIS A 332 5.10 -23.38 11.65
C HIS A 332 5.06 -22.79 10.22
N PRO A 333 4.83 -21.48 9.99
CA PRO A 333 4.82 -20.92 8.64
C PRO A 333 6.14 -21.11 7.87
N VAL A 334 7.28 -21.10 8.57
CA VAL A 334 8.61 -21.36 7.98
C VAL A 334 8.75 -22.81 7.54
N SER A 335 8.30 -23.75 8.37
CA SER A 335 8.27 -25.19 8.05
C SER A 335 7.35 -25.49 6.86
N VAL A 336 6.13 -24.93 6.87
CA VAL A 336 5.17 -25.04 5.77
C VAL A 336 5.74 -24.47 4.48
N ARG A 337 6.37 -23.29 4.53
CA ARG A 337 7.05 -22.70 3.36
C ARG A 337 8.10 -23.65 2.78
N ARG A 338 8.99 -24.20 3.61
CA ARG A 338 10.05 -25.10 3.16
C ARG A 338 9.48 -26.32 2.45
N LEU A 339 8.46 -26.95 3.04
CA LEU A 339 7.77 -28.11 2.48
C LEU A 339 7.04 -27.76 1.17
N ALA A 340 6.30 -26.65 1.15
CA ALA A 340 5.56 -26.18 -0.02
C ALA A 340 6.48 -25.91 -1.22
N LEU A 341 7.60 -25.23 -0.98
CA LEU A 341 8.58 -24.95 -2.02
C LEU A 341 9.25 -26.23 -2.54
N LYS A 342 9.54 -27.20 -1.66
CA LYS A 342 10.07 -28.49 -2.09
C LYS A 342 9.10 -29.24 -3.01
N ILE A 343 7.82 -29.28 -2.65
CA ILE A 343 6.75 -29.93 -3.44
C ILE A 343 6.58 -29.20 -4.78
N PHE A 344 6.60 -27.87 -4.77
CA PHE A 344 6.52 -27.05 -5.98
C PHE A 344 7.69 -27.34 -6.92
N ASP A 345 8.91 -27.28 -6.41
CA ASP A 345 10.11 -27.45 -7.24
C ASP A 345 10.19 -28.86 -7.85
N ASP A 346 9.84 -29.91 -7.08
CA ASP A 346 9.77 -31.31 -7.55
C ASP A 346 8.72 -31.55 -8.64
N LEU A 347 7.67 -30.73 -8.68
CA LEU A 347 6.54 -30.89 -9.61
C LEU A 347 6.52 -29.83 -10.71
N SER A 348 7.63 -29.11 -10.89
CA SER A 348 7.77 -28.00 -11.83
C SER A 348 7.37 -28.35 -13.26
N GLU A 349 7.73 -29.55 -13.74
CA GLU A 349 7.35 -30.05 -15.07
C GLU A 349 5.86 -30.33 -15.22
N LEU A 350 5.20 -30.72 -14.13
CA LEU A 350 3.78 -31.03 -14.11
C LEU A 350 2.94 -29.75 -14.09
N HIS A 351 3.22 -28.83 -13.16
CA HIS A 351 2.39 -27.64 -13.02
C HIS A 351 2.82 -26.49 -13.94
N ARG A 352 4.06 -26.50 -14.46
CA ARG A 352 4.62 -25.51 -15.40
C ARG A 352 4.44 -24.05 -14.95
N LEU A 353 4.58 -23.83 -13.65
CA LEU A 353 4.40 -22.51 -13.04
C LEU A 353 5.77 -21.87 -12.82
N GLY A 354 5.94 -20.64 -13.25
CA GLY A 354 7.21 -19.92 -13.13
C GLY A 354 7.41 -19.24 -11.78
N ARG A 355 8.56 -18.55 -11.64
CA ARG A 355 9.04 -17.88 -10.42
C ARG A 355 7.99 -17.00 -9.72
N LYS A 356 7.13 -16.29 -10.47
CA LYS A 356 6.06 -15.45 -9.89
C LYS A 356 5.03 -16.26 -9.08
N SER A 357 4.75 -17.51 -9.47
CA SER A 357 3.82 -18.37 -8.73
C SER A 357 4.50 -19.04 -7.55
N ARG A 358 5.78 -19.40 -7.69
CA ARG A 358 6.63 -19.87 -6.59
C ARG A 358 6.68 -18.85 -5.45
N LEU A 359 6.94 -17.59 -5.79
CA LEU A 359 7.00 -16.49 -4.82
C LEU A 359 5.63 -16.19 -4.18
N ALA A 360 4.54 -16.36 -4.94
CA ALA A 360 3.18 -16.25 -4.37
C ALA A 360 2.87 -17.39 -3.40
N LEU A 361 3.31 -18.63 -3.70
CA LEU A 361 3.21 -19.77 -2.79
C LEU A 361 4.03 -19.54 -1.52
N GLU A 362 5.24 -19.03 -1.67
CA GLU A 362 6.13 -18.71 -0.56
C GLU A 362 5.49 -17.73 0.43
N LEU A 363 4.98 -16.60 -0.06
CA LEU A 363 4.28 -15.61 0.77
C LEU A 363 2.97 -16.13 1.33
N ALA A 364 2.21 -16.93 0.55
CA ALA A 364 1.01 -17.56 1.06
C ALA A 364 1.34 -18.54 2.21
N SER A 365 2.45 -19.27 2.11
CA SER A 365 2.92 -20.19 3.15
C SER A 365 3.33 -19.46 4.42
N LEU A 366 3.96 -18.29 4.32
CA LEU A 366 4.33 -17.51 5.50
C LEU A 366 3.14 -16.81 6.17
N LEU A 367 2.09 -16.48 5.42
CA LEU A 367 0.97 -15.66 5.90
C LEU A 367 -0.35 -16.42 6.10
N HIS A 368 -0.41 -17.72 5.80
CA HIS A 368 -1.68 -18.47 5.74
C HIS A 368 -2.50 -18.40 7.04
N ASP A 369 -1.80 -18.34 8.17
CA ASP A 369 -2.38 -18.34 9.51
C ASP A 369 -2.31 -16.99 10.23
N VAL A 370 -1.99 -15.90 9.51
CA VAL A 370 -1.93 -14.56 10.12
C VAL A 370 -3.25 -14.13 10.78
N GLY A 371 -4.38 -14.66 10.29
CA GLY A 371 -5.70 -14.46 10.88
C GLY A 371 -5.91 -15.08 12.26
N LEU A 372 -5.03 -15.95 12.75
CA LEU A 372 -5.11 -16.52 14.12
C LEU A 372 -5.01 -15.44 15.20
N SER A 373 -4.33 -14.33 14.90
CA SER A 373 -4.33 -13.10 15.71
C SER A 373 -5.74 -12.54 16.00
N ARG A 374 -6.75 -12.91 15.20
CA ARG A 374 -8.15 -12.53 15.39
C ARG A 374 -9.03 -13.68 15.91
N GLY A 375 -8.40 -14.74 16.41
CA GLY A 375 -9.05 -15.95 16.91
C GLY A 375 -9.08 -17.11 15.91
N GLU A 376 -9.29 -18.33 16.42
CA GLU A 376 -9.25 -19.55 15.62
C GLU A 376 -10.43 -19.70 14.66
N ALA A 377 -11.61 -19.22 15.08
CA ALA A 377 -12.85 -19.38 14.34
C ALA A 377 -12.80 -18.62 13.01
N GLY A 378 -12.54 -19.34 11.93
CA GLY A 378 -12.55 -18.75 10.59
C GLY A 378 -11.29 -17.97 10.21
N HIS A 379 -10.15 -18.18 10.90
CA HIS A 379 -8.89 -17.45 10.63
C HIS A 379 -8.50 -17.42 9.15
N HIS A 380 -8.66 -18.50 8.37
CA HIS A 380 -8.41 -18.47 6.91
C HIS A 380 -9.15 -17.34 6.16
N LYS A 381 -10.35 -16.93 6.61
CA LYS A 381 -11.07 -15.76 6.08
C LYS A 381 -10.44 -14.46 6.57
N SER A 382 -10.07 -14.38 7.84
CA SER A 382 -9.35 -13.24 8.42
C SER A 382 -7.98 -13.03 7.78
N SER A 383 -7.22 -14.11 7.53
CA SER A 383 -5.95 -14.10 6.81
C SER A 383 -6.11 -13.51 5.42
N TYR A 384 -7.15 -13.90 4.68
CA TYR A 384 -7.46 -13.29 3.38
C TYR A 384 -7.63 -11.76 3.50
N GLU A 385 -8.45 -11.30 4.44
CA GLU A 385 -8.71 -9.87 4.62
C GLU A 385 -7.47 -9.09 5.02
N MET A 386 -6.67 -9.64 5.94
CA MET A 386 -5.42 -9.03 6.39
C MET A 386 -4.41 -8.95 5.25
N ILE A 387 -4.20 -10.04 4.52
CA ILE A 387 -3.26 -10.09 3.39
C ILE A 387 -3.72 -9.15 2.26
N MET A 388 -5.03 -9.01 2.02
CA MET A 388 -5.56 -8.04 1.05
C MET A 388 -5.29 -6.59 1.45
N GLY A 389 -5.11 -6.31 2.75
CA GLY A 389 -4.71 -5.00 3.27
C GLY A 389 -3.19 -4.80 3.34
N MET A 390 -2.39 -5.85 3.22
CA MET A 390 -0.93 -5.79 3.25
C MET A 390 -0.35 -5.28 1.93
N ASP A 391 0.73 -4.50 2.03
CA ASP A 391 1.44 -3.95 0.87
C ASP A 391 2.50 -4.94 0.35
N LEU A 392 2.07 -6.16 0.01
CA LEU A 392 2.93 -7.28 -0.40
C LEU A 392 3.96 -6.89 -1.48
N PRO A 393 5.21 -7.40 -1.42
CA PRO A 393 6.27 -7.12 -2.40
C PRO A 393 6.06 -7.90 -3.72
N LEU A 394 4.80 -8.06 -4.15
CA LEU A 394 4.41 -8.81 -5.34
C LEU A 394 3.51 -7.97 -6.23
N ALA A 395 4.12 -7.21 -7.15
CA ALA A 395 3.61 -6.84 -8.47
C ALA A 395 2.21 -7.43 -8.82
N GLY A 396 1.12 -6.79 -8.36
CA GLY A 396 -0.27 -7.19 -8.59
C GLY A 396 -0.73 -8.58 -8.10
N LYS A 397 0.07 -9.34 -7.34
CA LYS A 397 -0.27 -10.72 -6.90
C LYS A 397 -0.82 -10.85 -5.49
N GLY A 398 -1.01 -9.72 -4.77
CA GLY A 398 -1.65 -9.73 -3.46
C GLY A 398 -2.97 -10.51 -3.38
N PRO A 399 -3.90 -10.35 -4.35
CA PRO A 399 -5.13 -11.14 -4.38
C PRO A 399 -4.91 -12.66 -4.54
N LEU A 400 -3.88 -13.08 -5.27
CA LEU A 400 -3.56 -14.50 -5.45
C LEU A 400 -3.02 -15.10 -4.15
N VAL A 401 -2.14 -14.38 -3.45
CA VAL A 401 -1.58 -14.78 -2.15
C VAL A 401 -2.67 -14.87 -1.10
N ALA A 402 -3.50 -13.83 -1.00
CA ALA A 402 -4.62 -13.81 -0.06
C ALA A 402 -5.59 -14.97 -0.34
N ALA A 403 -5.94 -15.21 -1.61
CA ALA A 403 -6.81 -16.32 -1.97
C ALA A 403 -6.16 -17.68 -1.66
N ALA A 404 -4.85 -17.84 -1.88
CA ALA A 404 -4.14 -19.07 -1.54
C ALA A 404 -4.16 -19.32 -0.02
N ALA A 405 -3.86 -18.30 0.78
CA ALA A 405 -4.00 -18.33 2.23
C ALA A 405 -5.44 -18.63 2.67
N ARG A 406 -6.46 -18.15 1.95
CA ARG A 406 -7.85 -18.47 2.27
C ARG A 406 -8.19 -19.94 2.06
N TYR A 407 -7.73 -20.51 0.95
CA TYR A 407 -8.10 -21.86 0.52
C TYR A 407 -7.12 -22.93 1.02
N HIS A 408 -6.18 -22.57 1.91
CA HIS A 408 -5.28 -23.53 2.56
C HIS A 408 -6.04 -24.55 3.44
N ARG A 409 -7.31 -24.29 3.79
CA ARG A 409 -8.16 -25.22 4.53
C ARG A 409 -9.64 -25.05 4.20
N LYS A 410 -10.45 -26.03 4.63
CA LYS A 410 -11.91 -26.07 4.43
C LYS A 410 -12.28 -26.02 2.94
N ALA A 411 -13.27 -25.19 2.59
CA ALA A 411 -13.90 -25.16 1.27
C ALA A 411 -12.91 -24.95 0.11
N LEU A 412 -13.20 -25.59 -1.01
CA LEU A 412 -12.44 -25.42 -2.25
C LEU A 412 -12.80 -24.09 -2.95
N PRO A 413 -11.94 -23.57 -3.84
CA PRO A 413 -12.27 -22.40 -4.64
C PRO A 413 -13.51 -22.64 -5.52
N SER A 414 -14.53 -21.78 -5.38
CA SER A 414 -15.79 -21.84 -6.14
C SER A 414 -16.00 -20.56 -6.96
N LYS A 415 -16.74 -20.65 -8.06
CA LYS A 415 -17.16 -19.49 -8.87
C LYS A 415 -18.07 -18.54 -8.10
N ASP A 416 -18.75 -18.99 -7.05
CA ASP A 416 -19.63 -18.12 -6.25
C ASP A 416 -18.84 -17.24 -5.29
N HIS A 417 -17.65 -17.70 -4.91
CA HIS A 417 -16.76 -17.00 -3.99
C HIS A 417 -16.21 -15.71 -4.63
N ARG A 418 -16.43 -14.57 -3.95
CA ARG A 418 -16.04 -13.23 -4.42
C ARG A 418 -14.53 -13.15 -4.68
N GLU A 419 -13.72 -13.68 -3.77
CA GLU A 419 -12.28 -13.70 -3.85
C GLU A 419 -11.75 -14.52 -5.03
N PHE A 420 -12.42 -15.61 -5.41
CA PHE A 420 -12.07 -16.41 -6.58
C PHE A 420 -12.46 -15.68 -7.87
N ARG A 421 -13.64 -15.05 -7.88
CA ARG A 421 -14.10 -14.23 -9.02
C ARG A 421 -13.19 -13.03 -9.29
N ARG A 422 -12.62 -12.44 -8.24
CA ARG A 422 -11.68 -11.31 -8.36
C ARG A 422 -10.40 -11.67 -9.12
N LEU A 423 -10.00 -12.94 -9.16
CA LEU A 423 -8.81 -13.36 -9.89
C LEU A 423 -9.06 -13.48 -11.39
N SER A 424 -8.03 -13.14 -12.18
CA SER A 424 -8.00 -13.40 -13.62
C SER A 424 -8.11 -14.90 -13.91
N LYS A 425 -8.59 -15.31 -15.09
CA LYS A 425 -8.62 -16.74 -15.49
C LYS A 425 -7.25 -17.43 -15.36
N LYS A 426 -6.16 -16.70 -15.57
CA LYS A 426 -4.77 -17.18 -15.41
C LYS A 426 -4.42 -17.37 -13.94
N ASP A 427 -4.79 -16.44 -13.07
CA ASP A 427 -4.53 -16.54 -11.64
C ASP A 427 -5.45 -17.53 -10.93
N ARG A 428 -6.67 -17.76 -11.42
CA ARG A 428 -7.52 -18.87 -10.95
C ARG A 428 -6.84 -20.21 -11.18
N ARG A 429 -6.25 -20.45 -12.37
CA ARG A 429 -5.48 -21.68 -12.65
C ARG A 429 -4.26 -21.83 -11.74
N ARG A 430 -3.53 -20.73 -11.49
CA ARG A 430 -2.40 -20.72 -10.55
C ARG A 430 -2.84 -21.00 -9.12
N LEU A 431 -3.97 -20.42 -8.70
CA LEU A 431 -4.48 -20.55 -7.35
C LEU A 431 -4.74 -22.01 -6.96
N VAL A 432 -5.38 -22.80 -7.83
CA VAL A 432 -5.70 -24.20 -7.53
C VAL A 432 -4.41 -24.99 -7.22
N TRP A 433 -3.35 -24.76 -8.00
CA TRP A 433 -2.03 -25.35 -7.75
C TRP A 433 -1.37 -24.83 -6.47
N ILE A 434 -1.30 -23.51 -6.29
CA ILE A 434 -0.64 -22.88 -5.14
C ILE A 434 -1.34 -23.32 -3.83
N ALA A 435 -2.67 -23.19 -3.76
CA ALA A 435 -3.44 -23.58 -2.58
C ALA A 435 -3.42 -25.10 -2.37
N GLY A 436 -3.43 -25.90 -3.44
CA GLY A 436 -3.30 -27.36 -3.36
C GLY A 436 -1.95 -27.79 -2.76
N ILE A 437 -0.84 -27.19 -3.22
CA ILE A 437 0.49 -27.46 -2.66
C ILE A 437 0.58 -26.98 -1.21
N LEU A 438 0.06 -25.79 -0.92
CA LEU A 438 0.04 -25.23 0.44
C LEU A 438 -0.73 -26.14 1.42
N ARG A 439 -1.87 -26.68 1.00
CA ARG A 439 -2.66 -27.65 1.79
C ARG A 439 -1.87 -28.91 2.16
N LEU A 440 -1.09 -29.44 1.22
CA LEU A 440 -0.24 -30.61 1.47
C LEU A 440 0.92 -30.26 2.41
N ALA A 441 1.56 -29.11 2.22
CA ALA A 441 2.66 -28.66 3.07
C ALA A 441 2.20 -28.42 4.52
N ASP A 442 1.04 -27.80 4.69
CA ASP A 442 0.40 -27.59 6.00
C ASP A 442 -0.04 -28.92 6.65
N ALA A 443 -0.56 -29.89 5.87
CA ALA A 443 -0.80 -31.25 6.37
C ALA A 443 0.49 -31.94 6.87
N LEU A 444 1.59 -31.76 6.13
CA LEU A 444 2.92 -32.23 6.49
C LEU A 444 3.56 -31.43 7.63
N ASP A 445 2.85 -30.51 8.28
CA ASP A 445 3.31 -29.87 9.52
C ASP A 445 2.22 -29.87 10.60
N ALA A 446 1.22 -30.75 10.46
CA ALA A 446 0.09 -30.83 11.38
C ALA A 446 0.47 -31.23 12.82
N ASP A 447 1.65 -31.81 13.02
CA ASP A 447 2.22 -32.17 14.32
C ASP A 447 3.36 -31.25 14.77
N ARG A 448 3.56 -30.11 14.09
CA ARG A 448 4.63 -29.13 14.35
C ARG A 448 6.05 -29.66 14.23
N LYS A 449 6.26 -30.83 13.61
CA LYS A 449 7.57 -31.44 13.36
C LYS A 449 8.02 -31.32 11.89
N GLY A 450 7.43 -30.38 11.16
CA GLY A 450 7.68 -30.17 9.75
C GLY A 450 9.09 -29.70 9.44
N ALA A 451 9.81 -29.06 10.37
CA ALA A 451 11.18 -28.58 10.14
C ALA A 451 12.14 -29.72 9.70
N GLU A 452 12.05 -30.88 10.34
CA GLU A 452 12.91 -32.05 10.09
C GLU A 452 12.41 -32.95 8.95
N ARG A 453 11.17 -32.73 8.48
CA ARG A 453 10.48 -33.63 7.57
C ARG A 453 11.07 -33.59 6.16
N LYS A 454 11.56 -34.73 5.67
CA LYS A 454 12.07 -34.86 4.30
C LYS A 454 10.97 -35.35 3.38
N VAL A 455 10.73 -34.61 2.30
CA VAL A 455 9.73 -34.93 1.28
C VAL A 455 10.35 -34.91 -0.12
N ARG A 456 9.94 -35.85 -0.97
CA ARG A 456 10.22 -35.85 -2.39
C ARG A 456 8.96 -36.21 -3.16
N CYS A 457 8.67 -35.46 -4.22
CA CYS A 457 7.57 -35.75 -5.13
C CYS A 457 8.10 -36.18 -6.49
N SER A 458 7.37 -37.07 -7.15
CA SER A 458 7.60 -37.43 -8.54
C SER A 458 6.27 -37.55 -9.26
N ALA A 459 6.18 -36.95 -10.44
CA ALA A 459 5.02 -37.00 -11.30
C ALA A 459 5.14 -38.17 -12.28
N LEU A 460 4.18 -39.09 -12.23
CA LEU A 460 4.00 -40.15 -13.22
C LEU A 460 2.79 -39.80 -14.12
N LYS A 461 2.49 -40.67 -15.10
CA LYS A 461 1.43 -40.43 -16.10
C LYS A 461 0.05 -40.18 -15.47
N ASP A 462 -0.35 -41.02 -14.51
CA ASP A 462 -1.70 -41.07 -13.91
C ASP A 462 -1.70 -40.73 -12.40
N ARG A 463 -0.53 -40.57 -11.79
CA ARG A 463 -0.36 -40.40 -10.36
C ARG A 463 0.82 -39.50 -10.01
N VAL A 464 0.77 -38.90 -8.82
CA VAL A 464 1.90 -38.26 -8.17
C VAL A 464 2.28 -39.11 -6.98
N VAL A 465 3.55 -39.49 -6.88
CA VAL A 465 4.08 -40.23 -5.72
C VAL A 465 4.81 -39.24 -4.82
N MET A 466 4.38 -39.13 -3.58
CA MET A 466 5.04 -38.34 -2.54
C MET A 466 5.68 -39.28 -1.52
N ALA A 467 7.01 -39.32 -1.48
CA ALA A 467 7.76 -40.04 -0.47
C ALA A 467 8.03 -39.11 0.72
N VAL A 468 7.63 -39.52 1.92
CA VAL A 468 7.82 -38.80 3.18
C VAL A 468 8.61 -39.68 4.13
N ALA A 469 9.75 -39.17 4.60
CA ALA A 469 10.62 -39.92 5.50
C ALA A 469 9.98 -40.14 6.87
N LYS A 470 10.11 -41.35 7.41
CA LYS A 470 9.74 -41.70 8.79
C LYS A 470 10.71 -41.07 9.81
N PRO A 471 10.25 -40.84 11.05
CA PRO A 471 8.92 -41.14 11.59
C PRO A 471 7.83 -40.14 11.16
N VAL A 472 6.59 -40.61 11.03
CA VAL A 472 5.41 -39.76 10.74
C VAL A 472 4.28 -40.10 11.71
N SER A 473 3.69 -39.09 12.34
CA SER A 473 2.58 -39.27 13.28
C SER A 473 1.26 -39.60 12.57
N PRO A 474 0.33 -40.33 13.21
CA PRO A 474 -1.02 -40.56 12.68
C PRO A 474 -1.75 -39.26 12.33
N THR A 475 -1.54 -38.19 13.10
CA THR A 475 -2.10 -36.85 12.85
C THR A 475 -1.77 -36.34 11.45
N VAL A 476 -0.52 -36.50 11.01
CA VAL A 476 -0.05 -36.08 9.69
C VAL A 476 -0.65 -36.96 8.60
N MET A 477 -0.69 -38.28 8.81
CA MET A 477 -1.29 -39.21 7.84
C MET A 477 -2.77 -38.87 7.58
N MET A 478 -3.53 -38.62 8.66
CA MET A 478 -4.93 -38.21 8.56
C MET A 478 -5.10 -36.82 7.95
N ALA A 479 -4.22 -35.86 8.29
CA ALA A 479 -4.26 -34.52 7.69
C ALA A 479 -3.99 -34.55 6.19
N MET A 480 -3.02 -35.37 5.75
CA MET A 480 -2.69 -35.57 4.34
C MET A 480 -3.87 -36.12 3.56
N GLU A 481 -4.54 -37.13 4.12
CA GLU A 481 -5.72 -37.73 3.47
C GLU A 481 -6.85 -36.71 3.30
N ARG A 482 -7.11 -35.87 4.31
CA ARG A 482 -8.14 -34.83 4.24
C ARG A 482 -7.80 -33.66 3.31
N LYS A 483 -6.53 -33.29 3.20
CA LYS A 483 -6.10 -32.04 2.52
C LYS A 483 -5.61 -32.24 1.08
N LYS A 484 -5.56 -33.48 0.57
CA LYS A 484 -5.11 -33.77 -0.81
C LYS A 484 -6.09 -33.39 -1.92
N ASP A 485 -7.36 -33.16 -1.57
CA ASP A 485 -8.49 -32.88 -2.46
C ASP A 485 -8.18 -31.85 -3.56
N LEU A 486 -7.73 -30.65 -3.17
CA LEU A 486 -7.46 -29.58 -4.12
C LEU A 486 -6.25 -29.87 -5.02
N PHE A 487 -5.24 -30.56 -4.49
CA PHE A 487 -4.06 -30.95 -5.27
C PHE A 487 -4.40 -32.01 -6.32
N VAL A 488 -5.20 -33.01 -5.96
CA VAL A 488 -5.70 -34.03 -6.90
C VAL A 488 -6.51 -33.36 -8.01
N LEU A 489 -7.37 -32.40 -7.65
CA LEU A 489 -8.14 -31.61 -8.63
C LEU A 489 -7.22 -30.77 -9.53
N ALA A 490 -6.18 -30.13 -8.99
CA ALA A 490 -5.25 -29.30 -9.76
C ALA A 490 -4.40 -30.13 -10.74
N SER A 491 -3.93 -31.29 -10.28
CA SER A 491 -3.01 -32.16 -11.02
C SER A 491 -3.73 -33.07 -12.02
N GLY A 492 -5.01 -33.34 -11.82
CA GLY A 492 -5.75 -34.36 -12.57
C GLY A 492 -5.20 -35.76 -12.35
N ARG A 493 -4.47 -35.99 -11.24
CA ARG A 493 -3.76 -37.23 -10.92
C ARG A 493 -4.03 -37.64 -9.49
N SER A 494 -4.06 -38.95 -9.25
CA SER A 494 -4.13 -39.47 -7.88
C SER A 494 -2.85 -39.13 -7.11
N LEU A 495 -2.96 -38.80 -5.82
CA LEU A 495 -1.80 -38.61 -4.94
C LEU A 495 -1.59 -39.87 -4.09
N ILE A 496 -0.44 -40.52 -4.25
CA ILE A 496 -0.01 -41.67 -3.44
C ILE A 496 1.09 -41.21 -2.50
N VAL A 497 0.83 -41.29 -1.19
CA VAL A 497 1.83 -40.96 -0.16
C VAL A 497 2.50 -42.24 0.32
N ARG A 498 3.83 -42.31 0.25
CA ARG A 498 4.65 -43.41 0.75
C ARG A 498 5.42 -42.95 1.98
N TRP A 499 5.19 -43.63 3.11
CA TRP A 499 5.88 -43.39 4.37
C TRP A 499 7.13 -44.27 4.41
N VAL A 500 8.28 -43.70 4.02
CA VAL A 500 9.52 -44.44 3.75
C VAL A 500 10.56 -44.27 4.85
#